data_AF-A0A520WD76-F1
#
_entry.id   AF-A0A520WD76-F1
#
_cell.length_a   1.000
_cell.length_b   1.000
_cell.length_c   1.000
_cell.angle_alpha   90.00
_cell.angle_beta   90.00
_cell.angle_gamma   90.00
#
_symmetry.space_group_name_H-M   'P 1'
#
loop_
_entity.id
_entity.type
_entity.pdbx_description
1 polymer ?
#
loop_
_entity_poly.entity_id
_entity_poly.type
_entity_poly.pdbx_seq_one_letter_code
_entity_poly.pdbx_strand_id
1 'polypeptide(L)'
;MIKKLYYQFKRYNIKIAREKATKKGLPFDENKYIKKQDASLPILLFYGVFIVFTGLFPSLVEYIPFWAFFTILLILIIRGLNHYFGWIRIEDR
;
A
#
# COMPACT_ATOMS: atom_id res chain seq x y z
N MET A 1 -13.39 10.43 9.76
CA MET A 1 -13.23 9.13 10.47
C MET A 1 -12.17 8.23 9.82
N ILE A 2 -12.27 7.95 8.52
CA ILE A 2 -11.34 7.07 7.76
C ILE A 2 -9.88 7.57 7.79
N LYS A 3 -9.62 8.86 7.60
CA LYS A 3 -8.27 9.44 7.71
C LYS A 3 -7.64 9.20 9.09
N LYS A 4 -8.43 9.34 10.17
CA LYS A 4 -7.95 9.14 11.55
C LYS A 4 -7.55 7.68 11.78
N LEU A 5 -8.36 6.75 11.29
CA LEU A 5 -8.08 5.31 11.34
C LEU A 5 -6.82 4.96 10.53
N TYR A 6 -6.67 5.51 9.33
CA TYR A 6 -5.46 5.38 8.51
C TYR A 6 -4.20 5.81 9.26
N TYR A 7 -4.21 7.00 9.86
CA TYR A 7 -3.06 7.49 10.63
C TYR A 7 -2.77 6.65 11.87
N GLN A 8 -3.80 6.11 12.53
CA GLN A 8 -3.62 5.19 13.66
C GLN A 8 -2.95 3.88 13.21
N PHE A 9 -3.43 3.25 12.14
CA PHE A 9 -2.80 2.04 11.58
C PHE A 9 -1.36 2.29 11.15
N LYS A 10 -1.11 3.44 10.50
CA LYS A 10 0.24 3.84 10.09
C LYS A 10 1.18 3.94 11.29
N ARG A 11 0.78 4.67 12.34
CA ARG A 11 1.58 4.80 13.57
C ARG A 11 1.82 3.46 14.27
N TYR A 12 0.81 2.61 14.31
CA TYR A 12 0.93 1.29 14.92
C TYR A 12 1.94 0.40 14.16
N ASN A 13 1.88 0.39 12.83
CA ASN A 13 2.84 -0.35 12.00
C ASN A 13 4.28 0.16 12.17
N ILE A 14 4.48 1.47 12.23
CA ILE A 14 5.80 2.07 12.49
C ILE A 14 6.34 1.62 13.86
N LYS A 15 5.49 1.63 14.89
CA LYS A 15 5.87 1.19 16.24
C LYS A 15 6.33 -0.28 16.24
N ILE A 16 5.57 -1.17 15.62
CA ILE A 16 5.93 -2.59 15.50
C ILE A 16 7.24 -2.77 14.72
N ALA A 17 7.39 -2.07 13.60
CA ALA A 17 8.58 -2.16 12.76
C ALA A 17 9.84 -1.69 13.52
N ARG A 18 9.71 -0.60 14.27
CA ARG A 18 10.77 -0.09 15.15
C ARG A 18 11.13 -1.11 16.22
N GLU A 19 10.16 -1.63 16.97
CA GLU A 19 10.38 -2.64 18.01
C GLU A 19 11.07 -3.90 17.44
N LYS A 20 10.67 -4.34 16.24
CA LYS A 20 11.28 -5.49 15.56
C LYS A 20 12.72 -5.21 15.12
N ALA A 21 13.03 -3.99 14.69
CA ALA A 21 14.40 -3.59 14.34
C ALA A 21 15.28 -3.48 15.59
N THR A 22 14.78 -2.88 16.66
CA THR A 22 15.47 -2.79 17.96
C THR A 22 15.77 -4.16 18.54
N LYS A 23 14.81 -5.10 18.51
CA LYS A 23 15.03 -6.49 18.93
C LYS A 23 16.13 -7.20 18.13
N LYS A 24 16.39 -6.78 16.90
CA LYS A 24 17.43 -7.33 16.03
C LYS A 24 18.74 -6.55 16.07
N GLY A 25 18.83 -5.48 16.87
CA GLY A 25 19.99 -4.59 16.90
C GLY A 25 20.23 -3.83 15.60
N LEU A 26 19.22 -3.70 14.73
CA LEU A 26 19.34 -3.06 13.43
C LEU A 26 18.96 -1.56 13.50
N PRO A 27 19.68 -0.67 12.79
CA PRO A 27 19.28 0.72 12.69
C PRO A 27 17.92 0.84 11.98
N PHE A 28 17.00 1.61 12.57
CA PHE A 28 15.67 1.86 12.00
C PHE A 28 15.56 3.29 11.47
N ASP A 29 15.49 3.42 10.15
CA ASP A 29 15.17 4.68 9.48
C ASP A 29 13.66 4.76 9.24
N GLU A 30 13.00 5.52 10.11
CA GLU A 30 11.55 5.72 10.08
C GLU A 30 11.09 6.42 8.80
N ASN A 31 11.85 7.41 8.30
CA ASN A 31 11.47 8.15 7.09
C ASN A 31 11.49 7.24 5.87
N LYS A 32 12.54 6.40 5.76
CA LYS A 32 12.64 5.40 4.70
C LYS A 32 11.55 4.34 4.82
N TYR A 33 11.20 3.93 6.04
CA TYR A 33 10.10 3.00 6.28
C TYR A 33 8.76 3.60 5.87
N ILE A 34 8.47 4.84 6.26
CA ILE A 34 7.24 5.55 5.90
C ILE A 34 7.11 5.67 4.38
N LYS A 35 8.16 6.08 3.67
CA LYS A 35 8.15 6.18 2.20
C LYS A 35 7.83 4.83 1.53
N LYS A 36 8.44 3.74 2.01
CA LYS A 36 8.15 2.39 1.50
C LYS A 36 6.71 1.99 1.81
N GLN A 37 6.26 2.23 3.04
CA GLN A 37 4.92 1.91 3.48
C GLN A 37 3.89 2.64 2.62
N ASP A 38 3.98 3.95 2.46
CA ASP A 38 3.05 4.74 1.65
C ASP A 38 3.05 4.32 0.16
N ALA A 39 4.19 3.89 -0.37
CA ALA A 39 4.27 3.34 -1.73
C ALA A 39 3.58 1.97 -1.87
N SER A 40 3.73 1.10 -0.86
CA SER A 40 3.20 -0.27 -0.87
C SER A 40 1.74 -0.38 -0.44
N LEU A 41 1.25 0.53 0.40
CA LEU A 41 -0.06 0.43 1.04
C LEU A 41 -1.23 0.37 0.04
N PRO A 42 -1.28 1.21 -1.01
CA PRO A 42 -2.35 1.15 -2.00
C PRO A 42 -2.42 -0.20 -2.72
N ILE A 43 -1.25 -0.80 -3.00
CA ILE A 43 -1.15 -2.11 -3.67
C ILE A 43 -1.67 -3.21 -2.73
N LEU A 44 -1.26 -3.18 -1.46
CA LEU A 44 -1.74 -4.11 -0.43
C LEU A 44 -3.25 -4.01 -0.21
N LEU A 45 -3.79 -2.79 -0.15
CA LEU A 45 -5.23 -2.57 -0.01
C LEU A 45 -5.99 -3.09 -1.23
N PHE A 46 -5.48 -2.86 -2.44
CA PHE A 46 -6.09 -3.39 -3.66
C PHE A 46 -6.17 -4.92 -3.64
N TYR A 47 -5.07 -5.59 -3.28
CA TYR A 47 -5.06 -7.05 -3.10
C TYR A 47 -6.03 -7.51 -2.02
N GLY A 48 -6.04 -6.86 -0.86
CA GLY A 48 -6.93 -7.23 0.24
C GLY A 48 -8.41 -7.11 -0.14
N VAL A 49 -8.78 -6.02 -0.81
CA VAL A 49 -10.15 -5.83 -1.34
C VAL A 49 -10.47 -6.88 -2.38
N PHE A 50 -9.55 -7.17 -3.31
CA PHE A 50 -9.77 -8.19 -4.34
C PHE A 50 -9.99 -9.57 -3.73
N ILE A 51 -9.17 -9.98 -2.75
CA ILE A 51 -9.33 -11.26 -2.05
C ILE A 51 -10.69 -11.35 -1.36
N VAL A 52 -11.07 -10.33 -0.59
CA VAL A 52 -12.38 -10.29 0.09
C VAL A 52 -13.52 -10.35 -0.93
N PHE A 53 -13.42 -9.59 -2.01
CA PHE A 53 -14.41 -9.58 -3.08
C PHE A 53 -14.54 -10.96 -3.74
N THR A 54 -13.41 -11.63 -4.03
CA THR A 54 -13.41 -12.97 -4.63
C THR A 54 -14.00 -14.04 -3.71
N GLY A 55 -13.81 -13.90 -2.39
CA GLY A 55 -14.39 -14.82 -1.41
C GLY A 55 -15.90 -14.62 -1.22
N LEU A 56 -16.37 -13.37 -1.28
CA LEU A 56 -17.79 -13.04 -1.09
C LEU A 56 -18.63 -13.22 -2.36
N PHE A 57 -18.04 -12.95 -3.53
CA PHE A 57 -18.75 -12.93 -4.81
C PHE A 57 -17.99 -13.67 -5.92
N PRO A 58 -17.75 -14.99 -5.76
CA PRO A 58 -16.94 -15.75 -6.72
C PRO A 58 -17.50 -15.70 -8.15
N SER A 59 -18.83 -15.75 -8.30
CA SER A 59 -19.48 -15.65 -9.62
C SER A 59 -19.34 -14.28 -10.27
N LEU A 60 -19.18 -13.20 -9.51
CA LEU A 60 -18.95 -11.85 -10.08
C LEU A 60 -17.52 -11.70 -10.61
N VAL A 61 -16.55 -12.41 -10.03
CA VAL A 61 -15.15 -12.36 -10.46
C VAL A 61 -14.98 -12.89 -11.88
N GLU A 62 -15.77 -13.89 -12.28
CA GLU A 62 -15.74 -14.47 -13.63
C GLU A 62 -16.07 -13.44 -14.72
N TYR A 63 -16.87 -12.42 -14.39
CA TYR A 63 -17.19 -11.33 -15.32
C TYR A 63 -16.13 -10.23 -15.35
N ILE A 64 -15.16 -10.24 -14.43
CA ILE A 64 -14.09 -9.23 -14.41
C ILE A 64 -12.98 -9.69 -15.36
N PRO A 65 -12.72 -8.98 -16.46
CA PRO A 65 -11.63 -9.32 -17.35
C PRO A 65 -10.31 -9.22 -16.60
N PHE A 66 -9.51 -10.29 -16.67
CA PHE A 66 -8.22 -10.37 -15.98
C PHE A 66 -7.30 -9.18 -16.29
N TRP A 67 -7.35 -8.65 -17.52
CA TRP A 67 -6.58 -7.48 -17.90
C TRP A 67 -6.93 -6.22 -17.10
N ALA A 68 -8.19 -6.03 -16.68
CA ALA A 68 -8.58 -4.90 -15.85
C ALA A 68 -7.91 -4.93 -14.47
N PHE A 69 -7.79 -6.12 -13.87
CA PHE A 69 -7.03 -6.30 -12.63
C PHE A 69 -5.56 -5.90 -12.82
N PHE A 70 -4.93 -6.39 -13.89
CA PHE A 70 -3.52 -6.09 -14.20
C PHE A 70 -3.30 -4.60 -14.47
N THR A 71 -4.19 -3.95 -15.20
CA THR A 71 -4.08 -2.52 -15.49
C THR A 71 -4.15 -1.68 -14.21
N ILE A 72 -5.09 -1.97 -13.31
CA ILE A 72 -5.17 -1.27 -12.01
C ILE A 72 -3.92 -1.52 -11.17
N LEU A 73 -3.46 -2.77 -11.10
CA LEU A 73 -2.25 -3.13 -10.38
C LEU A 73 -1.02 -2.37 -10.91
N LEU A 74 -0.88 -2.31 -12.24
CA LEU A 74 0.24 -1.63 -12.91
C LEU A 74 0.22 -0.13 -12.64
N ILE A 75 -0.96 0.52 -12.70
CA ILE A 75 -1.13 1.93 -12.33
C ILE A 75 -0.72 2.16 -10.87
N LEU A 76 -1.13 1.30 -9.95
CA LEU A 76 -0.78 1.41 -8.52
C LEU A 76 0.72 1.23 -8.29
N ILE A 77 1.37 0.29 -9.00
CA ILE A 77 2.82 0.08 -8.94
C ILE A 77 3.55 1.33 -9.44
N ILE A 78 3.17 1.86 -10.61
CA ILE A 78 3.79 3.08 -11.16
C ILE A 78 3.62 4.24 -10.18
N ARG A 79 2.43 4.42 -9.61
CA ARG A 79 2.17 5.45 -8.61
C ARG A 79 3.01 5.27 -7.35
N GLY A 80 3.14 4.03 -6.86
CA GLY A 80 3.95 3.70 -5.69
C GLY A 80 5.44 3.94 -5.93
N LEU A 81 5.96 3.51 -7.08
CA LEU A 81 7.34 3.78 -7.51
C LEU A 81 7.57 5.28 -7.65
N ASN A 82 6.64 6.00 -8.26
CA ASN A 82 6.72 7.45 -8.39
C ASN A 82 6.74 8.16 -7.03
N HIS A 83 5.91 7.73 -6.07
CA HIS A 83 5.95 8.26 -4.71
C HIS A 83 7.27 7.95 -3.98
N TYR A 84 7.84 6.77 -4.24
CA TYR A 84 9.09 6.34 -3.60
C TYR A 84 10.32 7.08 -4.13
N PHE A 85 10.44 7.20 -5.46
CA PHE A 85 11.58 7.80 -6.14
C PHE A 85 11.41 9.28 -6.47
N GLY A 86 10.17 9.78 -6.55
CA GLY A 86 9.86 11.18 -6.83
C GLY A 86 10.12 11.62 -8.28
N TRP A 87 10.03 10.71 -9.26
CA TRP A 87 10.38 10.97 -10.67
C TRP A 87 9.46 11.99 -11.35
N ILE A 88 8.16 11.94 -11.07
CA ILE A 88 7.12 12.80 -11.64
C ILE A 88 6.50 13.58 -10.48
N ARG A 89 6.77 14.89 -10.43
CA ARG A 89 6.06 15.82 -9.55
C ARG A 89 4.79 16.25 -10.26
N ILE A 90 3.64 15.88 -9.72
CA ILE A 90 2.36 16.45 -10.15
C ILE A 90 2.30 17.81 -9.48
N GLU A 91 2.51 18.87 -10.25
CA GLU A 91 2.33 20.24 -9.79
C GLU A 91 0.83 20.53 -9.82
N ASP A 92 0.18 20.33 -8.67
CA ASP A 92 -1.21 20.77 -8.48
C ASP A 92 -1.20 22.31 -8.48
N ARG A 93 -1.65 22.92 -9.59
CA ARG A 93 -1.97 24.37 -9.65
C ARG A 93 -3.26 24.67 -8.89
#